data_AF-A0AA36JST4-F1
#
_entry.id   AF-A0AA36JST4-F1
#
_cell.length_a   1.000
_cell.length_b   1.000
_cell.length_c   1.000
_cell.angle_alpha   90.00
_cell.angle_beta   90.00
_cell.angle_gamma   90.00
#
_symmetry.space_group_name_H-M   'P 1'
#
loop_
_entity.id
_entity.type
_entity.pdbx_description
1 polymer ?
#
loop_
_entity_poly.entity_id
_entity_poly.type
_entity_poly.pdbx_seq_one_letter_code
_entity_poly.pdbx_strand_id
1 'polypeptide(L)'
;MLAADRAAFRALLRVCRHADRNPIAQLGVIGRPLWQWDWQRQQVVRRCFGKSPFAEDMIWEACGNSLQFAMPRQSAARACRRHFSRAMSLGLPYQEEAKELLARFTEAADMVNDMLGENAGERLQPLENIGACSRDLLAGDFLLTHPISCIRDAHFDQAVVFLREVPSAESLFGTVAGFVVNKPSQQTLAQILAHAPHEEAAWAQEVLQVCAHQDFKVSRGGPVIMGHSLKDNLHVIHGFPNIMDATPLVPGVWLGGQLQELAQAVQASGQKAPLRFIFGQSSWSYTQLQLELSCGVWAMARSQKNAVSLCFGEEQGADAWRAALSAVGLPFMASFPRGRDLDERLSRHVRGKL
;
A
#
# COMPACT_ATOMS: atom_id res chain seq x y z
N MET A 1 -4.44 34.07 -29.16
CA MET A 1 -3.95 33.37 -27.96
C MET A 1 -5.12 32.85 -27.11
N LEU A 2 -5.90 33.73 -26.46
CA LEU A 2 -7.01 33.36 -25.55
C LEU A 2 -8.05 32.35 -26.08
N ALA A 3 -8.38 32.36 -27.38
CA ALA A 3 -9.37 31.43 -27.93
C ALA A 3 -8.86 29.98 -28.00
N ALA A 4 -7.60 29.79 -28.39
CA ALA A 4 -6.96 28.49 -28.46
C ALA A 4 -6.72 27.93 -27.05
N ASP A 5 -6.30 28.77 -26.09
CA ASP A 5 -6.14 28.37 -24.68
C ASP A 5 -7.47 27.92 -24.08
N ARG A 6 -8.57 28.64 -24.36
CA ARG A 6 -9.92 28.25 -23.93
C ARG A 6 -10.37 26.94 -24.57
N ALA A 7 -10.01 26.67 -25.83
CA ALA A 7 -10.34 25.41 -26.49
C ALA A 7 -9.57 24.23 -25.86
N ALA A 8 -8.27 24.40 -25.63
CA ALA A 8 -7.42 23.42 -24.94
C ALA A 8 -7.94 23.14 -23.51
N PHE A 9 -8.30 24.20 -22.77
CA PHE A 9 -8.89 24.08 -21.44
C PHE A 9 -10.20 23.29 -21.45
N ARG A 10 -11.11 23.58 -22.38
CA ARG A 10 -12.37 22.83 -22.50
C ARG A 10 -12.12 21.36 -22.83
N ALA A 11 -11.12 21.03 -23.64
CA ALA A 11 -10.76 19.66 -23.97
C ALA A 11 -10.24 18.91 -22.73
N LEU A 12 -9.26 19.48 -22.02
CA LEU A 12 -8.74 18.90 -20.79
C LEU A 12 -9.83 18.74 -19.73
N LEU A 13 -10.65 19.77 -19.52
CA LEU A 13 -11.75 19.74 -18.55
C LEU A 13 -12.78 18.63 -18.82
N ARG A 14 -13.03 18.28 -20.10
CA ARG A 14 -13.90 17.15 -20.43
C ARG A 14 -13.34 15.82 -19.95
N VAL A 15 -12.04 15.57 -20.18
CA VAL A 15 -11.39 14.34 -19.73
C VAL A 15 -11.29 14.29 -18.21
N CYS A 16 -10.96 15.40 -17.55
CA CYS A 16 -10.95 15.47 -16.09
C CYS A 16 -12.35 15.20 -15.48
N ARG A 17 -13.43 15.71 -16.09
CA ARG A 17 -14.80 15.39 -15.65
C ARG A 17 -15.17 13.93 -15.88
N HIS A 18 -14.62 13.29 -16.91
CA HIS A 18 -14.79 11.87 -17.12
C HIS A 18 -14.07 11.06 -16.04
N ALA A 19 -12.83 11.42 -15.70
CA ALA A 19 -12.08 10.82 -14.59
C ALA A 19 -12.81 11.00 -13.24
N ASP A 20 -13.37 12.19 -12.97
CA ASP A 20 -14.17 12.43 -11.76
C ASP A 20 -15.42 11.54 -11.65
N ARG A 21 -15.99 11.10 -12.79
CA ARG A 21 -17.13 10.17 -12.83
C ARG A 21 -16.71 8.72 -12.71
N ASN A 22 -15.47 8.42 -13.08
CA ASN A 22 -14.89 7.07 -13.13
C ASN A 22 -13.59 7.05 -12.31
N PRO A 23 -13.65 7.00 -10.96
CA PRO A 23 -12.46 7.08 -10.11
C PRO A 23 -11.39 6.01 -10.41
N ILE A 24 -11.80 4.85 -10.94
CA ILE A 24 -10.85 3.80 -11.38
C ILE A 24 -9.94 4.31 -12.51
N ALA A 25 -10.47 5.07 -13.48
CA ALA A 25 -9.69 5.65 -14.57
C ALA A 25 -8.62 6.64 -14.04
N GLN A 26 -8.93 7.31 -12.94
CA GLN A 26 -8.01 8.23 -12.28
C GLN A 26 -6.82 7.51 -11.64
N LEU A 27 -6.97 6.25 -11.19
CA LEU A 27 -5.86 5.44 -10.64
C LEU A 27 -4.73 5.21 -11.66
N GLY A 28 -5.03 5.28 -12.95
CA GLY A 28 -4.03 5.18 -14.03
C GLY A 28 -3.21 6.44 -14.27
N VAL A 29 -3.59 7.58 -13.65
CA VAL A 29 -2.84 8.82 -13.79
C VAL A 29 -1.58 8.73 -12.95
N ILE A 30 -0.42 8.71 -13.60
CA ILE A 30 0.87 8.62 -12.94
C ILE A 30 1.55 9.99 -12.97
N GLY A 31 1.80 10.56 -11.80
CA GLY A 31 2.65 11.73 -11.56
C GLY A 31 4.13 11.41 -11.68
N ARG A 32 4.95 12.45 -11.91
CA ARG A 32 6.40 12.30 -12.04
C ARG A 32 7.11 13.12 -10.96
N PRO A 33 7.25 12.55 -9.75
CA PRO A 33 7.82 13.29 -8.62
C PRO A 33 9.26 13.72 -8.91
N LEU A 34 9.59 14.94 -8.46
CA LEU A 34 10.94 15.48 -8.58
C LEU A 34 11.95 14.69 -7.74
N TRP A 35 11.50 14.09 -6.64
CA TRP A 35 12.31 13.33 -5.70
C TRP A 35 11.87 11.88 -5.68
N GLN A 36 12.82 10.96 -5.82
CA GLN A 36 12.58 9.52 -5.81
C GLN A 36 13.60 8.81 -4.93
N TRP A 37 13.21 7.70 -4.32
CA TRP A 37 14.13 6.85 -3.61
C TRP A 37 14.96 6.03 -4.60
N ASP A 38 16.27 6.12 -4.52
CA ASP A 38 17.19 5.27 -5.28
C ASP A 38 17.57 4.06 -4.43
N TRP A 39 17.06 2.89 -4.80
CA TRP A 39 17.32 1.63 -4.08
C TRP A 39 18.78 1.18 -4.14
N GLN A 40 19.54 1.53 -5.19
CA GLN A 40 20.95 1.17 -5.28
C GLN A 40 21.79 2.04 -4.35
N ARG A 41 21.42 3.32 -4.24
CA ARG A 41 22.16 4.29 -3.44
C ARG A 41 21.61 4.48 -2.03
N GLN A 42 20.46 3.89 -1.72
CA GLN A 42 19.74 4.03 -0.44
C GLN A 42 19.60 5.50 -0.01
N GLN A 43 19.25 6.37 -0.96
CA GLN A 43 19.08 7.79 -0.72
C GLN A 43 18.03 8.41 -1.65
N VAL A 44 17.50 9.56 -1.25
CA VAL A 44 16.60 10.36 -2.09
C VAL A 44 17.41 11.06 -3.17
N VAL A 45 17.06 10.84 -4.43
CA VAL A 45 17.67 11.49 -5.59
C VAL A 45 16.68 12.38 -6.30
N ARG A 46 17.18 13.49 -6.84
CA ARG A 46 16.41 14.39 -7.71
C ARG A 46 16.35 13.81 -9.12
N ARG A 47 15.15 13.66 -9.68
CA ARG A 47 14.93 13.31 -11.09
C ARG A 47 14.02 14.34 -11.76
N CYS A 48 14.49 14.95 -12.84
CA CYS A 48 13.69 15.89 -13.63
C CYS A 48 13.03 15.15 -14.79
N PHE A 49 11.76 14.80 -14.66
CA PHE A 49 10.99 14.11 -15.70
C PHE A 49 9.94 15.00 -16.39
N GLY A 50 9.49 16.08 -15.74
CA GLY A 50 8.45 16.97 -16.25
C GLY A 50 9.01 18.14 -17.05
N LYS A 51 8.35 18.51 -18.15
CA LYS A 51 8.66 19.73 -18.90
C LYS A 51 8.16 20.99 -18.18
N SER A 52 7.06 20.88 -17.44
CA SER A 52 6.49 21.95 -16.63
C SER A 52 6.19 21.49 -15.21
N PRO A 53 6.69 22.18 -14.16
CA PRO A 53 6.31 21.89 -12.78
C PRO A 53 4.82 22.16 -12.53
N PHE A 54 4.20 23.10 -13.27
CA PHE A 54 2.79 23.43 -13.10
C PHE A 54 1.83 22.34 -13.59
N ALA A 55 2.28 21.53 -14.56
CA ALA A 55 1.55 20.35 -15.01
C ALA A 55 1.59 19.24 -13.94
N GLU A 56 2.76 19.00 -13.32
CA GLU A 56 2.86 18.06 -12.19
C GLU A 56 2.06 18.54 -10.97
N ASP A 57 2.02 19.84 -10.69
CA ASP A 57 1.16 20.40 -9.62
C ASP A 57 -0.32 20.12 -9.87
N MET A 58 -0.77 20.25 -11.13
CA MET A 58 -2.15 19.92 -11.50
C MET A 58 -2.44 18.44 -11.27
N ILE A 59 -1.52 17.57 -11.68
CA ILE A 59 -1.65 16.12 -11.50
C ILE A 59 -1.65 15.77 -10.02
N TRP A 60 -0.74 16.34 -9.23
CA TRP A 60 -0.71 16.16 -7.78
C TRP A 60 -2.04 16.54 -7.12
N GLU A 61 -2.62 17.69 -7.48
CA GLU A 61 -3.94 18.11 -6.99
C GLU A 61 -5.05 17.16 -7.45
N ALA A 62 -5.04 16.73 -8.72
CA ALA A 62 -6.00 15.77 -9.23
C ALA A 62 -5.85 14.40 -8.54
N CYS A 63 -4.64 13.96 -8.24
CA CYS A 63 -4.29 12.68 -7.64
C CYS A 63 -4.48 12.66 -6.12
N GLY A 64 -5.25 13.59 -5.55
CA GLY A 64 -5.54 13.62 -4.11
C GLY A 64 -4.34 13.95 -3.24
N ASN A 65 -3.42 14.76 -3.76
CA ASN A 65 -2.14 15.15 -3.15
C ASN A 65 -1.07 14.04 -3.12
N SER A 66 -1.19 13.03 -3.99
CA SER A 66 -0.14 12.04 -4.21
C SER A 66 0.73 12.44 -5.40
N LEU A 67 2.05 12.36 -5.23
CA LEU A 67 3.03 12.84 -6.22
C LEU A 67 3.20 11.90 -7.43
N GLN A 68 2.84 10.61 -7.30
CA GLN A 68 3.11 9.61 -8.32
C GLN A 68 1.89 8.73 -8.62
N PHE A 69 1.39 7.97 -7.66
CA PHE A 69 0.24 7.09 -7.82
C PHE A 69 -1.02 7.79 -7.32
N ALA A 70 -2.04 7.87 -8.17
CA ALA A 70 -3.23 8.64 -7.89
C ALA A 70 -4.06 8.06 -6.74
N MET A 71 -4.39 8.90 -5.75
CA MET A 71 -5.41 8.60 -4.78
C MET A 71 -6.63 9.47 -5.11
N PRO A 72 -7.69 8.96 -5.76
CA PRO A 72 -8.82 9.76 -6.22
C PRO A 72 -9.65 10.22 -5.01
N ARG A 73 -9.14 11.22 -4.28
CA ARG A 73 -9.76 11.91 -3.14
C ARG A 73 -10.19 13.33 -3.50
N GLN A 74 -9.75 13.82 -4.65
CA GLN A 74 -10.01 15.17 -5.13
C GLN A 74 -10.49 15.16 -6.58
N SER A 75 -11.23 16.20 -6.95
CA SER A 75 -11.72 16.39 -8.31
C SER A 75 -10.60 16.86 -9.24
N ALA A 76 -10.29 16.05 -10.25
CA ALA A 76 -9.44 16.40 -11.36
C ALA A 76 -9.99 17.62 -12.12
N ALA A 77 -11.32 17.76 -12.24
CA ALA A 77 -11.91 18.94 -12.88
C ALA A 77 -11.69 20.22 -12.06
N ARG A 78 -11.59 20.13 -10.73
CA ARG A 78 -11.23 21.27 -9.87
C ARG A 78 -9.75 21.63 -10.06
N ALA A 79 -8.86 20.64 -10.05
CA ALA A 79 -7.42 20.83 -10.31
C ALA A 79 -7.19 21.48 -11.69
N CYS A 80 -7.88 21.01 -12.73
CA CYS A 80 -7.82 21.58 -14.08
C CYS A 80 -8.19 23.07 -14.13
N ARG A 81 -9.28 23.46 -13.45
CA ARG A 81 -9.70 24.87 -13.36
C ARG A 81 -8.67 25.74 -12.65
N ARG A 82 -8.10 25.25 -11.54
CA ARG A 82 -7.06 25.98 -10.79
C ARG A 82 -5.80 26.15 -11.61
N HIS A 83 -5.35 25.09 -12.27
CA HIS A 83 -4.21 25.12 -13.16
C HIS A 83 -4.40 26.12 -14.31
N PHE A 84 -5.55 26.11 -14.99
CA PHE A 84 -5.86 27.12 -16.02
C PHE A 84 -5.82 28.55 -15.47
N SER A 85 -6.43 28.79 -14.31
CA SER A 85 -6.41 30.11 -13.65
C SER A 85 -4.98 30.57 -13.34
N ARG A 86 -4.13 29.68 -12.81
CA ARG A 86 -2.71 29.96 -12.53
C ARG A 86 -1.93 30.24 -13.81
N ALA A 87 -2.09 29.41 -14.83
CA ALA A 87 -1.41 29.58 -16.11
C ALA A 87 -1.74 30.91 -16.79
N MET A 88 -3.01 31.33 -16.77
CA MET A 88 -3.43 32.63 -17.30
C MET A 88 -2.89 33.80 -16.48
N SER A 89 -2.81 33.65 -15.15
CA SER A 89 -2.30 34.70 -14.26
C SER A 89 -0.78 34.89 -14.39
N LEU A 90 -0.05 33.81 -14.66
CA LEU A 90 1.41 33.79 -14.78
C LEU A 90 1.90 33.97 -16.23
N GLY A 91 0.99 34.03 -17.21
CA GLY A 91 1.35 34.13 -18.63
C GLY A 91 2.06 32.89 -19.19
N LEU A 92 1.77 31.70 -18.64
CA LEU A 92 2.41 30.45 -19.06
C LEU A 92 1.90 29.97 -20.44
N PRO A 93 2.70 29.21 -21.21
CA PRO A 93 2.30 28.62 -22.48
C PRO A 93 1.33 27.44 -22.27
N TYR A 94 0.08 27.77 -21.92
CA TYR A 94 -0.93 26.81 -21.47
C TYR A 94 -1.25 25.70 -22.49
N GLN A 95 -1.11 25.95 -23.79
CA GLN A 95 -1.43 24.95 -24.83
C GLN A 95 -0.53 23.72 -24.76
N GLU A 96 0.76 23.92 -24.53
CA GLU A 96 1.72 22.81 -24.42
C GLU A 96 1.47 22.00 -23.14
N GLU A 97 1.20 22.68 -22.03
CA GLU A 97 0.85 22.03 -20.76
C GLU A 97 -0.47 21.27 -20.88
N ALA A 98 -1.49 21.88 -21.47
CA ALA A 98 -2.79 21.25 -21.67
C ALA A 98 -2.70 20.04 -22.60
N LYS A 99 -1.83 20.07 -23.63
CA LYS A 99 -1.58 18.94 -24.53
C LYS A 99 -0.93 17.77 -23.79
N GLU A 100 0.08 18.03 -22.96
CA GLU A 100 0.72 17.01 -22.13
C GLU A 100 -0.26 16.41 -21.11
N LEU A 101 -1.00 17.26 -20.40
CA LEU A 101 -2.01 16.81 -19.44
C LEU A 101 -3.11 15.99 -20.11
N LEU A 102 -3.60 16.45 -21.27
CA LEU A 102 -4.63 15.74 -22.02
C LEU A 102 -4.14 14.35 -22.45
N ALA A 103 -2.90 14.22 -22.92
CA ALA A 103 -2.32 12.93 -23.27
C ALA A 103 -2.27 12.00 -22.05
N ARG A 104 -1.78 12.47 -20.90
CA ARG A 104 -1.65 11.64 -19.69
C ARG A 104 -2.99 11.17 -19.14
N PHE A 105 -4.00 12.05 -19.09
CA PHE A 105 -5.34 11.67 -18.62
C PHE A 105 -6.06 10.76 -19.60
N THR A 106 -5.89 10.97 -20.91
CA THR A 106 -6.48 10.10 -21.94
C THR A 106 -5.84 8.72 -21.90
N GLU A 107 -4.51 8.63 -21.86
CA GLU A 107 -3.79 7.36 -21.71
C GLU A 107 -4.17 6.59 -20.44
N ALA A 108 -4.39 7.29 -19.33
CA ALA A 108 -4.85 6.67 -18.09
C ALA A 108 -6.27 6.10 -18.22
N ALA A 109 -7.17 6.84 -18.86
CA ALA A 109 -8.53 6.40 -19.12
C ALA A 109 -8.57 5.23 -20.11
N ASP A 110 -7.82 5.31 -21.21
CA ASP A 110 -7.71 4.25 -22.21
C ASP A 110 -7.13 2.99 -21.58
N MET A 111 -6.07 3.13 -20.77
CA MET A 111 -5.50 2.02 -20.01
C MET A 111 -6.59 1.32 -19.20
N VAL A 112 -7.40 2.04 -18.43
CA VAL A 112 -8.42 1.41 -17.57
C VAL A 112 -9.60 0.85 -18.39
N ASN A 113 -10.04 1.54 -19.44
CA ASN A 113 -11.14 1.07 -20.30
C ASN A 113 -10.77 -0.22 -21.04
N ASP A 114 -9.55 -0.27 -21.58
CA ASP A 114 -8.96 -1.47 -22.20
C ASP A 114 -8.86 -2.67 -21.25
N MET A 115 -8.93 -2.43 -19.93
CA MET A 115 -8.75 -3.42 -18.87
C MET A 115 -10.06 -3.87 -18.26
N LEU A 116 -11.08 -3.00 -18.22
CA LEU A 116 -12.41 -3.31 -17.68
C LEU A 116 -13.35 -3.98 -18.71
N GLY A 117 -13.07 -3.86 -20.01
CA GLY A 117 -14.00 -4.31 -21.06
C GLY A 117 -15.34 -3.55 -21.01
N GLU A 118 -16.35 -4.02 -21.76
CA GLU A 118 -17.68 -3.37 -21.85
C GLU A 118 -18.50 -3.37 -20.55
N ASN A 119 -18.06 -4.07 -19.49
CA ASN A 119 -18.79 -4.22 -18.23
C ASN A 119 -18.57 -3.09 -17.20
N ALA A 120 -18.10 -1.91 -17.62
CA ALA A 120 -17.84 -0.75 -16.76
C ALA A 120 -19.12 0.06 -16.42
N GLY A 121 -20.24 -0.63 -16.14
CA GLY A 121 -21.57 -0.03 -15.98
C GLY A 121 -21.94 0.40 -14.56
N GLU A 122 -21.14 0.09 -13.54
CA GLU A 122 -21.47 0.50 -12.17
C GLU A 122 -20.94 1.92 -11.89
N ARG A 123 -21.88 2.86 -11.79
CA ARG A 123 -21.62 4.20 -11.23
C ARG A 123 -21.16 4.03 -9.77
N LEU A 124 -19.86 4.15 -9.55
CA LEU A 124 -19.31 4.30 -8.21
C LEU A 124 -19.79 5.64 -7.62
N GLN A 125 -20.25 5.62 -6.37
CA GLN A 125 -20.80 6.81 -5.73
C GLN A 125 -19.74 7.93 -5.62
N PRO A 126 -20.16 9.21 -5.71
CA PRO A 126 -19.26 10.34 -5.58
C PRO A 126 -18.53 10.33 -4.23
N LEU A 127 -17.29 10.83 -4.23
CA LEU A 127 -16.43 10.92 -3.06
C LEU A 127 -17.09 11.73 -1.93
N GLU A 128 -17.61 11.04 -0.91
CA GLU A 128 -17.70 11.62 0.43
C GLU A 128 -16.30 11.64 1.02
N ASN A 129 -15.92 12.77 1.62
CA ASN A 129 -14.58 13.06 2.15
C ASN A 129 -14.00 11.86 2.92
N ILE A 130 -13.16 11.07 2.23
CA ILE A 130 -12.26 10.12 2.89
C ILE A 130 -11.31 11.00 3.68
N GLY A 131 -11.60 11.10 4.98
CA GLY A 131 -10.91 11.99 5.92
C GLY A 131 -9.41 11.92 5.71
N ALA A 132 -8.76 13.08 5.71
CA ALA A 132 -7.32 13.20 5.58
C ALA A 132 -6.64 12.17 6.49
N CYS A 133 -5.89 11.24 5.91
CA CYS A 133 -4.98 10.39 6.67
C CYS A 133 -4.17 11.33 7.57
N SER A 134 -4.29 11.15 8.89
CA SER A 134 -3.41 11.82 9.85
C SER A 134 -1.96 11.55 9.42
N ARG A 135 -1.10 12.57 9.43
CA ARG A 135 0.25 12.46 8.83
C ARG A 135 1.19 11.56 9.62
N ASP A 136 0.84 11.24 10.86
CA ASP A 136 1.74 10.56 11.77
C ASP A 136 1.50 9.05 11.71
N LEU A 137 2.56 8.31 11.40
CA LEU A 137 2.59 6.86 11.44
C LEU A 137 2.61 6.41 12.90
N LEU A 138 1.84 5.37 13.22
CA LEU A 138 1.87 4.72 14.54
C LEU A 138 2.09 3.21 14.38
N ALA A 139 2.75 2.61 15.36
CA ALA A 139 2.73 1.16 15.50
C ALA A 139 1.26 0.71 15.61
N GLY A 140 0.90 -0.35 14.89
CA GLY A 140 -0.47 -0.82 14.78
C GLY A 140 -1.26 -0.31 13.58
N ASP A 141 -0.75 0.69 12.85
CA ASP A 141 -1.35 1.12 11.60
C ASP A 141 -1.08 0.13 10.47
N PHE A 142 -1.91 0.18 9.42
CA PHE A 142 -1.75 -0.62 8.23
C PHE A 142 -1.32 0.23 7.04
N LEU A 143 -0.46 -0.34 6.19
CA LEU A 143 -0.16 0.17 4.85
C LEU A 143 -0.78 -0.76 3.82
N LEU A 144 -1.62 -0.22 2.94
CA LEU A 144 -2.26 -0.94 1.86
C LEU A 144 -1.65 -0.50 0.53
N THR A 145 -1.13 -1.45 -0.23
CA THR A 145 -0.46 -1.11 -1.50
C THR A 145 -1.44 -0.54 -2.52
N HIS A 146 -1.03 0.51 -3.23
CA HIS A 146 -1.78 1.03 -4.37
C HIS A 146 -1.86 -0.03 -5.50
N PRO A 147 -3.00 -0.16 -6.22
CA PRO A 147 -3.22 -1.23 -7.18
C PRO A 147 -2.15 -1.43 -8.27
N ILE A 148 -1.40 -0.37 -8.63
CA ILE A 148 -0.40 -0.41 -9.72
C ILE A 148 1.05 -0.11 -9.30
N SER A 149 1.33 0.24 -8.04
CA SER A 149 2.67 0.76 -7.64
C SER A 149 3.74 -0.33 -7.55
N CYS A 150 3.45 -1.43 -6.85
CA CYS A 150 4.39 -2.51 -6.56
C CYS A 150 4.18 -3.76 -7.42
N ILE A 151 3.58 -3.63 -8.61
CA ILE A 151 3.11 -4.77 -9.42
C ILE A 151 4.20 -5.81 -9.79
N ARG A 152 5.47 -5.41 -9.74
CA ARG A 152 6.61 -6.31 -10.01
C ARG A 152 7.30 -6.84 -8.75
N ASP A 153 6.90 -6.36 -7.58
CA ASP A 153 7.45 -6.80 -6.31
C ASP A 153 6.53 -7.85 -5.69
N ALA A 154 6.95 -9.12 -5.73
CA ALA A 154 6.14 -10.21 -5.19
C ALA A 154 5.86 -10.08 -3.68
N HIS A 155 6.69 -9.35 -2.92
CA HIS A 155 6.46 -9.10 -1.49
C HIS A 155 5.37 -8.06 -1.30
N PHE A 156 5.37 -6.99 -2.10
CA PHE A 156 4.53 -5.82 -1.88
C PHE A 156 3.34 -5.68 -2.84
N ASP A 157 3.27 -6.40 -3.95
CA ASP A 157 2.10 -6.37 -4.84
C ASP A 157 0.83 -6.82 -4.10
N GLN A 158 -0.20 -5.97 -4.07
CA GLN A 158 -1.43 -6.20 -3.29
C GLN A 158 -1.15 -6.59 -1.82
N ALA A 159 -0.17 -5.94 -1.18
CA ALA A 159 0.16 -6.24 0.22
C ALA A 159 -0.70 -5.44 1.20
N VAL A 160 -0.98 -6.10 2.32
CA VAL A 160 -1.47 -5.50 3.57
C VAL A 160 -0.33 -5.61 4.56
N VAL A 161 0.33 -4.49 4.85
CA VAL A 161 1.43 -4.42 5.82
C VAL A 161 0.90 -3.91 7.15
N PHE A 162 1.17 -4.63 8.23
CA PHE A 162 0.88 -4.23 9.59
C PHE A 162 2.15 -3.68 10.25
N LEU A 163 2.13 -2.43 10.70
CA LEU A 163 3.29 -1.77 11.28
C LEU A 163 3.51 -2.24 12.72
N ARG A 164 4.71 -2.74 13.01
CA ARG A 164 5.11 -3.22 14.34
C ARG A 164 5.80 -2.11 15.13
N GLU A 165 6.63 -1.33 14.44
CA GLU A 165 7.53 -0.37 15.06
C GLU A 165 7.60 0.85 14.17
N VAL A 166 7.29 1.98 14.78
CA VAL A 166 7.42 3.29 14.15
C VAL A 166 8.23 4.15 15.12
N PRO A 167 9.38 4.68 14.70
CA PRO A 167 10.19 5.56 15.53
C PRO A 167 9.41 6.85 15.84
N SER A 168 9.75 7.50 16.96
CA SER A 168 9.26 8.85 17.24
C SER A 168 9.54 9.78 16.05
N ALA A 169 8.59 10.68 15.74
CA ALA A 169 8.73 11.66 14.66
C ALA A 169 9.96 12.57 14.81
N GLU A 170 10.52 12.68 16.02
CA GLU A 170 11.74 13.43 16.31
C GLU A 170 13.02 12.69 15.86
N SER A 171 12.94 11.38 15.59
CA SER A 171 14.06 10.56 15.15
C SER A 171 14.15 10.53 13.62
N LEU A 172 15.00 11.40 13.06
CA LEU A 172 15.27 11.47 11.62
C LEU A 172 15.95 10.20 11.05
N PHE A 173 16.52 9.35 11.90
CA PHE A 173 17.28 8.14 11.51
C PHE A 173 16.60 6.83 11.93
N GLY A 174 15.31 6.88 12.27
CA GLY A 174 14.59 5.69 12.69
C GLY A 174 14.26 4.76 11.51
N THR A 175 14.23 3.46 11.82
CA THR A 175 13.73 2.41 10.93
C THR A 175 12.28 2.14 11.25
N VAL A 176 11.42 2.13 10.24
CA VAL A 176 10.04 1.65 10.36
C VAL A 176 10.03 0.17 10.01
N ALA A 177 9.37 -0.66 10.81
CA ALA A 177 9.27 -2.09 10.57
C ALA A 177 7.82 -2.57 10.64
N GLY A 178 7.49 -3.56 9.82
CA GLY A 178 6.16 -4.15 9.75
C GLY A 178 6.15 -5.53 9.08
N PHE A 179 4.97 -6.13 9.04
CA PHE A 179 4.75 -7.46 8.49
C PHE A 179 3.70 -7.44 7.40
N VAL A 180 3.97 -8.07 6.27
CA VAL A 180 2.93 -8.44 5.31
C VAL A 180 2.07 -9.55 5.93
N VAL A 181 0.78 -9.27 6.16
CA VAL A 181 -0.13 -10.19 6.88
C VAL A 181 -1.04 -11.00 5.95
N ASN A 182 -1.25 -10.55 4.72
CA ASN A 182 -2.16 -11.21 3.79
C ASN A 182 -1.50 -12.26 2.87
N LYS A 183 -0.20 -12.55 3.02
CA LYS A 183 0.52 -13.48 2.12
C LYS A 183 0.98 -14.74 2.86
N PRO A 184 0.09 -15.74 3.03
CA PRO A 184 0.47 -17.01 3.63
C PRO A 184 1.44 -17.75 2.69
N SER A 185 2.45 -18.39 3.26
CA SER A 185 3.28 -19.32 2.50
C SER A 185 2.67 -20.73 2.49
N GLN A 186 3.20 -21.61 1.64
CA GLN A 186 2.85 -23.03 1.68
C GLN A 186 3.64 -23.80 2.75
N GLN A 187 4.62 -23.17 3.41
CA GLN A 187 5.44 -23.81 4.44
C GLN A 187 4.70 -23.82 5.78
N THR A 188 4.70 -24.99 6.41
CA THR A 188 4.22 -25.14 7.79
C THR A 188 5.30 -24.69 8.77
N LEU A 189 4.89 -24.34 9.98
CA LEU A 189 5.82 -23.98 11.04
C LEU A 189 6.81 -25.11 11.33
N ALA A 190 6.32 -26.36 11.38
CA ALA A 190 7.17 -27.53 11.59
C ALA A 190 8.24 -27.68 10.50
N GLN A 191 7.89 -27.40 9.23
CA GLN A 191 8.87 -27.43 8.13
C GLN A 191 9.93 -26.35 8.27
N ILE A 192 9.58 -25.14 8.73
CA ILE A 192 10.58 -24.08 8.96
C ILE A 192 11.48 -24.44 10.15
N LEU A 193 10.90 -24.91 11.26
CA LEU A 193 11.64 -25.27 12.46
C LEU A 193 12.53 -26.50 12.29
N ALA A 194 12.22 -27.40 11.34
CA ALA A 194 13.10 -28.51 10.98
C ALA A 194 14.47 -28.06 10.42
N HIS A 195 14.57 -26.80 9.97
CA HIS A 195 15.81 -26.19 9.49
C HIS A 195 16.48 -25.31 10.55
N ALA A 196 16.04 -25.37 11.81
CA ALA A 196 16.66 -24.61 12.88
C ALA A 196 18.14 -25.00 13.05
N PRO A 197 19.04 -24.01 13.24
CA PRO A 197 20.41 -24.29 13.66
C PRO A 197 20.43 -25.13 14.93
N HIS A 198 21.47 -25.95 15.12
CA HIS A 198 21.55 -26.89 16.25
C HIS A 198 21.51 -26.16 17.60
N GLU A 199 22.10 -24.96 17.66
CA GLU A 199 22.06 -24.06 18.81
C GLU A 199 20.65 -23.56 19.18
N GLU A 200 19.72 -23.58 18.24
CA GLU A 200 18.33 -23.14 18.43
C GLU A 200 17.35 -24.31 18.57
N ALA A 201 17.83 -25.56 18.58
CA ALA A 201 16.96 -26.74 18.61
C ALA A 201 16.03 -26.76 19.83
N ALA A 202 16.51 -26.36 21.02
CA ALA A 202 15.67 -26.29 22.22
C ALA A 202 14.54 -25.26 22.07
N TRP A 203 14.85 -24.06 21.57
CA TRP A 203 13.85 -23.03 21.28
C TRP A 203 12.85 -23.50 20.21
N ALA A 204 13.32 -24.15 19.15
CA ALA A 204 12.44 -24.69 18.11
C ALA A 204 11.46 -25.73 18.68
N GLN A 205 11.90 -26.58 19.62
CA GLN A 205 11.01 -27.51 20.32
C GLN A 205 9.96 -26.78 21.17
N GLU A 206 10.32 -25.68 21.85
CA GLU A 206 9.35 -24.86 22.58
C GLU A 206 8.30 -24.24 21.64
N VAL A 207 8.72 -23.71 20.48
CA VAL A 207 7.80 -23.16 19.49
C VAL A 207 6.86 -24.25 18.93
N LEU A 208 7.35 -25.47 18.72
CA LEU A 208 6.51 -26.60 18.30
C LEU A 208 5.42 -26.93 19.32
N GLN A 209 5.67 -26.75 20.62
CA GLN A 209 4.64 -26.98 21.66
C GLN A 209 3.44 -26.03 21.50
N VAL A 210 3.66 -24.80 21.01
CA VAL A 210 2.57 -23.84 20.73
C VAL A 210 1.57 -24.41 19.72
N CYS A 211 2.03 -25.33 18.86
CA CYS A 211 1.29 -25.85 17.72
C CYS A 211 1.00 -27.34 17.83
N ALA A 212 1.16 -27.95 19.02
CA ALA A 212 1.08 -29.39 19.21
C ALA A 212 -0.27 -30.00 18.76
N HIS A 213 -1.33 -29.19 18.69
CA HIS A 213 -2.69 -29.62 18.35
C HIS A 213 -3.24 -29.00 17.06
N GLN A 214 -2.47 -28.15 16.39
CA GLN A 214 -2.89 -27.46 15.16
C GLN A 214 -1.69 -27.12 14.28
N ASP A 215 -1.78 -27.44 12.99
CA ASP A 215 -0.77 -27.00 12.01
C ASP A 215 -0.95 -25.52 11.65
N PHE A 216 0.09 -24.73 11.85
CA PHE A 216 0.15 -23.34 11.42
C PHE A 216 0.97 -23.19 10.15
N LYS A 217 0.41 -22.50 9.17
CA LYS A 217 1.17 -21.98 8.03
C LYS A 217 1.92 -20.72 8.45
N VAL A 218 3.12 -20.54 7.93
CA VAL A 218 3.91 -19.34 8.19
C VAL A 218 3.72 -18.34 7.07
N SER A 219 3.37 -17.10 7.41
CA SER A 219 3.25 -16.01 6.44
C SER A 219 4.62 -15.40 6.14
N ARG A 220 4.82 -14.88 4.93
CA ARG A 220 6.05 -14.14 4.61
C ARG A 220 5.87 -12.68 5.02
N GLY A 221 6.55 -12.25 6.08
CA GLY A 221 6.41 -10.91 6.63
C GLY A 221 7.09 -9.82 5.81
N GLY A 222 8.03 -10.17 4.94
CA GLY A 222 8.69 -9.23 4.04
C GLY A 222 10.05 -9.76 3.56
N PRO A 223 10.79 -8.95 2.79
CA PRO A 223 12.05 -9.38 2.17
C PRO A 223 13.25 -9.36 3.13
N VAL A 224 13.14 -8.74 4.31
CA VAL A 224 14.26 -8.55 5.23
C VAL A 224 14.36 -9.74 6.18
N ILE A 225 15.52 -10.39 6.16
CA ILE A 225 15.92 -11.47 7.05
C ILE A 225 17.17 -11.02 7.81
N MET A 226 17.12 -11.04 9.14
CA MET A 226 18.19 -10.60 10.02
C MET A 226 19.07 -11.79 10.41
N GLY A 227 20.31 -11.81 9.89
CA GLY A 227 21.28 -12.86 10.22
C GLY A 227 20.83 -14.27 9.82
N HIS A 228 21.31 -15.27 10.56
CA HIS A 228 21.03 -16.69 10.31
C HIS A 228 20.09 -17.33 11.35
N SER A 229 19.71 -16.57 12.39
CA SER A 229 18.86 -17.07 13.48
C SER A 229 17.41 -17.18 13.04
N LEU A 230 16.77 -18.33 13.26
CA LEU A 230 15.32 -18.43 13.05
C LEU A 230 14.58 -17.63 14.13
N LYS A 231 15.10 -17.60 15.36
CA LYS A 231 14.51 -16.85 16.47
C LYS A 231 14.39 -15.36 16.18
N ASP A 232 15.37 -14.77 15.50
CA ASP A 232 15.34 -13.34 15.14
C ASP A 232 14.36 -13.02 14.01
N ASN A 233 14.00 -14.02 13.20
CA ASN A 233 13.20 -13.85 11.99
C ASN A 233 11.78 -14.41 12.09
N LEU A 234 11.50 -15.26 13.07
CA LEU A 234 10.18 -15.83 13.30
C LEU A 234 9.45 -14.99 14.35
N HIS A 235 8.36 -14.37 13.92
CA HIS A 235 7.52 -13.54 14.75
C HIS A 235 6.15 -14.20 14.94
N VAL A 236 5.55 -13.99 16.10
CA VAL A 236 4.19 -14.44 16.39
C VAL A 236 3.33 -13.23 16.72
N ILE A 237 2.22 -13.08 16.00
CA ILE A 237 1.14 -12.17 16.38
C ILE A 237 -0.05 -12.99 16.86
N HIS A 238 -0.73 -12.52 17.91
CA HIS A 238 -1.87 -13.22 18.49
C HIS A 238 -2.95 -12.29 19.06
N GLY A 239 -4.15 -12.84 19.26
CA GLY A 239 -5.30 -12.15 19.87
C GLY A 239 -5.45 -12.36 21.37
N PHE A 240 -4.62 -13.21 21.99
CA PHE A 240 -4.71 -13.51 23.43
C PHE A 240 -4.24 -12.33 24.30
N PRO A 241 -5.07 -11.80 25.21
CA PRO A 241 -4.63 -10.78 26.16
C PRO A 241 -3.81 -11.42 27.30
N ASN A 242 -3.05 -10.60 28.03
CA ASN A 242 -2.34 -10.95 29.27
C ASN A 242 -1.26 -12.05 29.13
N ILE A 243 -0.72 -12.25 27.94
CA ILE A 243 0.49 -13.07 27.76
C ILE A 243 1.71 -12.27 28.26
N MET A 244 2.52 -12.87 29.13
CA MET A 244 3.72 -12.23 29.67
C MET A 244 4.70 -11.89 28.55
N ASP A 245 5.32 -10.71 28.64
CA ASP A 245 6.27 -10.16 27.65
C ASP A 245 5.69 -9.93 26.24
N ALA A 246 4.37 -10.03 26.06
CA ALA A 246 3.73 -9.68 24.79
C ALA A 246 3.54 -8.16 24.68
N THR A 247 3.91 -7.60 23.52
CA THR A 247 3.76 -6.17 23.25
C THR A 247 2.40 -5.89 22.62
N PRO A 248 1.54 -5.04 23.23
CA PRO A 248 0.30 -4.62 22.59
C PRO A 248 0.60 -3.69 21.42
N LEU A 249 0.05 -3.99 20.24
CA LEU A 249 0.14 -3.11 19.07
C LEU A 249 -1.15 -2.32 18.88
N VAL A 250 -2.28 -3.01 18.88
CA VAL A 250 -3.64 -2.43 18.82
C VAL A 250 -4.59 -3.29 19.63
N PRO A 251 -5.77 -2.78 20.03
CA PRO A 251 -6.76 -3.60 20.73
C PRO A 251 -7.03 -4.92 20.02
N GLY A 252 -6.74 -6.04 20.70
CA GLY A 252 -6.93 -7.39 20.18
C GLY A 252 -5.79 -7.95 19.31
N VAL A 253 -4.67 -7.23 19.15
CA VAL A 253 -3.48 -7.73 18.44
C VAL A 253 -2.22 -7.45 19.25
N TRP A 254 -1.54 -8.53 19.62
CA TRP A 254 -0.33 -8.56 20.42
C TRP A 254 0.80 -9.20 19.63
N LEU A 255 2.03 -8.81 19.94
CA LEU A 255 3.26 -9.32 19.31
C LEU A 255 4.15 -10.00 20.36
N GLY A 256 4.64 -11.20 20.03
CA GLY A 256 5.57 -11.93 20.88
C GLY A 256 4.90 -12.53 22.10
N GLY A 257 5.61 -12.53 23.22
CA GLY A 257 5.18 -13.13 24.48
C GLY A 257 5.77 -14.51 24.75
N GLN A 258 5.54 -15.02 25.96
CA GLN A 258 6.07 -16.30 26.41
C GLN A 258 5.41 -17.48 25.70
N LEU A 259 6.25 -18.35 25.09
CA LEU A 259 5.79 -19.49 24.29
C LEU A 259 4.96 -20.49 25.10
N GLN A 260 5.31 -20.71 26.37
CA GLN A 260 4.59 -21.63 27.25
C GLN A 260 3.15 -21.16 27.50
N GLU A 261 2.95 -19.86 27.75
CA GLU A 261 1.60 -19.28 27.92
C GLU A 261 0.81 -19.27 26.61
N LEU A 262 1.48 -18.98 25.48
CA LEU A 262 0.85 -19.09 24.15
C LEU A 262 0.39 -20.50 23.85
N ALA A 263 1.16 -21.54 24.18
CA ALA A 263 0.78 -22.93 23.99
C ALA A 263 -0.50 -23.28 24.77
N GLN A 264 -0.58 -22.85 26.03
CA GLN A 264 -1.78 -23.04 26.86
C GLN A 264 -3.00 -22.29 26.29
N ALA A 265 -2.80 -21.04 25.84
CA ALA A 265 -3.87 -20.23 25.26
C ALA A 265 -4.38 -20.81 23.93
N VAL A 266 -3.48 -21.29 23.07
CA VAL A 266 -3.85 -21.97 21.82
C VAL A 266 -4.64 -23.23 22.10
N GLN A 267 -4.16 -24.08 23.03
CA GLN A 267 -4.86 -25.30 23.42
C GLN A 267 -6.28 -25.02 23.95
N ALA A 268 -6.44 -23.97 24.75
CA ALA A 268 -7.74 -23.56 25.28
C ALA A 268 -8.68 -22.96 24.21
N SER A 269 -8.13 -22.36 23.15
CA SER A 269 -8.90 -21.69 22.10
C SER A 269 -9.57 -22.63 21.08
N GLY A 270 -9.22 -23.92 21.08
CA GLY A 270 -9.76 -24.91 20.17
C GLY A 270 -9.19 -24.83 18.75
N GLN A 271 -10.02 -25.09 17.73
CA GLN A 271 -9.54 -25.32 16.36
C GLN A 271 -9.11 -24.07 15.56
N LYS A 272 -9.46 -22.86 15.99
CA LYS A 272 -9.15 -21.62 15.28
C LYS A 272 -8.57 -20.56 16.24
N ALA A 273 -7.35 -20.81 16.70
CA ALA A 273 -6.62 -19.83 17.49
C ALA A 273 -6.37 -18.54 16.68
N PRO A 274 -6.62 -17.33 17.23
CA PRO A 274 -6.25 -16.06 16.60
C PRO A 274 -4.73 -15.85 16.74
N LEU A 275 -3.96 -16.65 16.01
CA LEU A 275 -2.50 -16.69 16.07
C LEU A 275 -1.92 -16.86 14.68
N ARG A 276 -0.87 -16.10 14.36
CA ARG A 276 -0.17 -16.19 13.07
C ARG A 276 1.33 -16.12 13.30
N PHE A 277 2.04 -17.09 12.72
CA PHE A 277 3.48 -17.05 12.58
C PHE A 277 3.87 -16.34 11.29
N ILE A 278 4.88 -15.48 11.40
CA ILE A 278 5.37 -14.63 10.33
C ILE A 278 6.88 -14.80 10.26
N PHE A 279 7.40 -15.12 9.08
CA PHE A 279 8.83 -15.22 8.85
C PHE A 279 9.35 -14.01 8.07
N GLY A 280 10.40 -13.38 8.58
CA GLY A 280 10.96 -12.15 8.06
C GLY A 280 10.07 -10.93 8.34
N GLN A 281 10.54 -9.78 7.90
CA GLN A 281 9.84 -8.51 8.05
C GLN A 281 10.07 -7.59 6.85
N SER A 282 9.29 -6.53 6.79
CA SER A 282 9.55 -5.40 5.91
C SER A 282 10.06 -4.23 6.74
N SER A 283 11.09 -3.56 6.23
CA SER A 283 11.66 -2.39 6.87
C SER A 283 11.93 -1.27 5.88
N TRP A 284 11.87 -0.04 6.38
CA TRP A 284 12.12 1.18 5.63
C TRP A 284 12.96 2.13 6.48
N SER A 285 13.82 2.92 5.85
CA SER A 285 14.21 4.18 6.49
C SER A 285 12.97 5.08 6.60
N TYR A 286 12.87 5.87 7.66
CA TYR A 286 11.73 6.78 7.85
C TYR A 286 11.52 7.69 6.62
N THR A 287 12.62 8.27 6.10
CA THR A 287 12.60 9.12 4.90
C THR A 287 12.08 8.40 3.66
N GLN A 288 12.46 7.14 3.45
CA GLN A 288 11.97 6.34 2.34
C GLN A 288 10.46 6.15 2.45
N LEU A 289 9.95 5.71 3.60
CA LEU A 289 8.52 5.45 3.77
C LEU A 289 7.69 6.73 3.62
N GLN A 290 8.17 7.85 4.16
CA GLN A 290 7.52 9.16 3.98
C GLN A 290 7.45 9.58 2.51
N LEU A 291 8.51 9.30 1.74
CA LEU A 291 8.50 9.55 0.30
C LEU A 291 7.52 8.61 -0.43
N GLU A 292 7.50 7.33 -0.09
CA GLU A 292 6.57 6.35 -0.67
C GLU A 292 5.10 6.72 -0.38
N LEU A 293 4.79 7.18 0.84
CA LEU A 293 3.48 7.72 1.23
C LEU A 293 3.12 8.97 0.41
N SER A 294 4.07 9.91 0.28
CA SER A 294 3.87 11.14 -0.51
C SER A 294 3.68 10.83 -2.00
N CYS A 295 4.31 9.77 -2.50
CA CYS A 295 4.12 9.24 -3.84
C CYS A 295 2.82 8.45 -4.00
N GLY A 296 2.07 8.15 -2.94
CA GLY A 296 0.85 7.36 -3.01
C GLY A 296 1.08 5.87 -3.23
N VAL A 297 2.29 5.36 -2.96
CA VAL A 297 2.59 3.91 -3.03
C VAL A 297 1.73 3.14 -2.02
N TRP A 298 1.50 3.75 -0.86
CA TRP A 298 0.75 3.20 0.27
C TRP A 298 -0.46 4.07 0.60
N ALA A 299 -1.62 3.44 0.76
CA ALA A 299 -2.73 4.01 1.51
C ALA A 299 -2.58 3.63 2.99
N MET A 300 -2.51 4.64 3.85
CA MET A 300 -2.43 4.42 5.29
C MET A 300 -3.84 4.20 5.87
N ALA A 301 -3.95 3.20 6.74
CA ALA A 301 -5.20 2.78 7.35
C ALA A 301 -5.05 2.65 8.87
N ARG A 302 -5.71 3.56 9.59
CA ARG A 302 -5.88 3.46 11.05
C ARG A 302 -7.09 2.61 11.33
N SER A 303 -6.89 1.33 11.62
CA SER A 303 -8.02 0.43 11.84
C SER A 303 -7.85 -0.38 13.10
N GLN A 304 -8.16 0.23 14.25
CA GLN A 304 -8.34 -0.53 15.49
C GLN A 304 -9.52 -1.50 15.39
N LYS A 305 -10.59 -1.11 14.67
CA LYS A 305 -11.81 -1.91 14.55
C LYS A 305 -11.63 -3.18 13.71
N ASN A 306 -10.81 -3.12 12.65
CA ASN A 306 -10.64 -4.24 11.72
C ASN A 306 -9.25 -4.91 11.86
N ALA A 307 -8.42 -4.52 12.82
CA ALA A 307 -7.08 -5.09 12.99
C ALA A 307 -7.13 -6.61 13.19
N VAL A 308 -8.04 -7.08 14.04
CA VAL A 308 -8.23 -8.52 14.32
C VAL A 308 -8.61 -9.28 13.06
N SER A 309 -9.55 -8.76 12.26
CA SER A 309 -9.97 -9.42 11.02
C SER A 309 -8.88 -9.38 9.94
N LEU A 310 -8.09 -8.30 9.86
CA LEU A 310 -6.98 -8.21 8.89
C LEU A 310 -5.80 -9.12 9.25
N CYS A 311 -5.54 -9.33 10.55
CA CYS A 311 -4.44 -10.17 11.02
C CYS A 311 -4.82 -11.66 11.08
N PHE A 312 -6.06 -11.98 11.50
CA PHE A 312 -6.50 -13.34 11.82
C PHE A 312 -7.72 -13.82 11.00
N GLY A 313 -8.21 -13.00 10.07
CA GLY A 313 -9.33 -13.37 9.21
C GLY A 313 -9.01 -14.49 8.22
N GLU A 314 -10.06 -15.07 7.66
CA GLU A 314 -9.97 -16.19 6.71
C GLU A 314 -9.51 -15.72 5.32
N GLU A 315 -9.81 -14.47 4.95
CA GLU A 315 -9.38 -13.89 3.68
C GLU A 315 -7.85 -13.80 3.62
N GLN A 316 -7.29 -14.16 2.47
CA GLN A 316 -5.85 -14.10 2.20
C GLN A 316 -5.60 -13.55 0.78
N GLY A 317 -4.34 -13.25 0.48
CA GLY A 317 -3.89 -12.77 -0.81
C GLY A 317 -4.61 -11.50 -1.25
N ALA A 318 -5.06 -11.51 -2.51
CA ALA A 318 -5.78 -10.39 -3.12
C ALA A 318 -7.10 -10.08 -2.42
N ASP A 319 -7.82 -11.08 -1.90
CA ASP A 319 -9.13 -10.88 -1.30
C ASP A 319 -9.04 -10.12 0.01
N ALA A 320 -8.07 -10.48 0.87
CA ALA A 320 -7.76 -9.70 2.08
C ALA A 320 -7.33 -8.27 1.76
N TRP A 321 -6.58 -8.05 0.69
CA TRP A 321 -6.20 -6.71 0.24
C TRP A 321 -7.41 -5.89 -0.22
N ARG A 322 -8.34 -6.49 -0.98
CA ARG A 322 -9.60 -5.84 -1.40
C ARG A 322 -10.50 -5.52 -0.22
N ALA A 323 -10.65 -6.45 0.72
CA ALA A 323 -11.42 -6.23 1.93
C ALA A 323 -10.81 -5.12 2.79
N ALA A 324 -9.49 -5.10 2.94
CA ALA A 324 -8.78 -4.04 3.67
C ALA A 324 -9.03 -2.66 3.04
N LEU A 325 -8.89 -2.54 1.71
CA LEU A 325 -9.16 -1.30 0.99
C LEU A 325 -10.62 -0.85 1.12
N SER A 326 -11.56 -1.78 0.99
CA SER A 326 -12.99 -1.49 1.16
C SER A 326 -13.31 -1.01 2.57
N ALA A 327 -12.73 -1.67 3.58
CA ALA A 327 -12.94 -1.35 4.99
C ALA A 327 -12.42 0.03 5.39
N VAL A 328 -11.48 0.61 4.64
CA VAL A 328 -10.91 1.94 4.89
C VAL A 328 -11.51 3.02 3.97
N GLY A 329 -12.61 2.70 3.28
CA GLY A 329 -13.31 3.63 2.41
C GLY A 329 -12.65 3.84 1.04
N LEU A 330 -11.88 2.86 0.56
CA LEU A 330 -11.26 2.88 -0.78
C LEU A 330 -11.83 1.79 -1.71
N PRO A 331 -13.17 1.72 -1.91
CA PRO A 331 -13.79 0.65 -2.68
C PRO A 331 -13.35 0.63 -4.16
N PHE A 332 -13.02 1.79 -4.74
CA PHE A 332 -12.54 1.88 -6.12
C PHE A 332 -11.14 1.28 -6.32
N MET A 333 -10.28 1.29 -5.29
CA MET A 333 -8.99 0.60 -5.33
C MET A 333 -9.21 -0.91 -5.14
N ALA A 334 -10.13 -1.29 -4.26
CA ALA A 334 -10.50 -2.69 -4.05
C ALA A 334 -11.10 -3.33 -5.31
N SER A 335 -11.92 -2.58 -6.05
CA SER A 335 -12.53 -3.02 -7.30
C SER A 335 -11.60 -2.90 -8.52
N PHE A 336 -10.36 -2.46 -8.34
CA PHE A 336 -9.43 -2.31 -9.46
C PHE A 336 -9.17 -3.68 -10.10
N PRO A 337 -9.31 -3.81 -11.43
CA PRO A 337 -9.16 -5.10 -12.09
C PRO A 337 -7.70 -5.55 -11.98
N ARG A 338 -7.49 -6.82 -11.62
CA ARG A 338 -6.17 -7.45 -11.49
C ARG A 338 -6.25 -8.88 -12.03
N GLY A 339 -5.19 -9.34 -12.68
CA GLY A 339 -5.13 -10.66 -13.31
C GLY A 339 -3.84 -10.81 -14.12
N ARG A 340 -3.41 -12.04 -14.44
CA ARG A 340 -2.07 -12.28 -15.03
C ARG A 340 -1.79 -11.45 -16.29
N ASP A 341 -2.63 -11.56 -17.31
CA ASP A 341 -2.43 -10.84 -18.59
C ASP A 341 -2.54 -9.32 -18.42
N LEU A 342 -3.44 -8.92 -17.51
CA LEU A 342 -3.67 -7.54 -17.15
C LEU A 342 -2.46 -6.93 -16.44
N ASP A 343 -1.87 -7.68 -15.51
CA ASP A 343 -0.72 -7.26 -14.70
C ASP A 343 0.54 -7.12 -15.57
N GLU A 344 0.71 -7.97 -16.61
CA GLU A 344 1.77 -7.80 -17.60
C GLU A 344 1.61 -6.51 -18.42
N ARG A 345 0.37 -6.15 -18.79
CA ARG A 345 0.08 -4.88 -19.50
C ARG A 345 0.31 -3.67 -18.59
N LEU A 346 -0.20 -3.73 -17.35
CA LEU A 346 -0.01 -2.70 -16.32
C LEU A 346 1.48 -2.49 -16.04
N SER A 347 2.24 -3.56 -15.87
CA SER A 347 3.69 -3.52 -15.65
C SER A 347 4.43 -2.82 -16.79
N ARG A 348 4.05 -3.08 -18.05
CA ARG A 348 4.59 -2.36 -19.22
C ARG A 348 4.20 -0.88 -19.23
N HIS A 349 2.95 -0.55 -18.93
CA HIS A 349 2.48 0.83 -18.86
C HIS A 349 3.23 1.64 -17.80
N VAL A 350 3.31 1.11 -16.58
CA VAL A 350 4.02 1.74 -15.46
C VAL A 350 5.50 1.93 -15.79
N ARG A 351 6.17 0.93 -16.39
CA ARG A 351 7.58 1.04 -16.81
C ARG A 351 7.81 2.11 -17.87
N GLY A 352 6.87 2.33 -18.79
CA GLY A 352 7.00 3.38 -19.80
C GLY A 352 6.95 4.80 -19.23
N LYS A 353 6.49 4.96 -17.98
CA LYS A 353 6.23 6.26 -17.35
C LYS A 353 7.17 6.60 -16.19
N LEU A 354 7.91 5.62 -15.68
CA LEU A 354 8.92 5.72 -14.61
C LEU A 354 10.32 5.55 -15.18
#